data_AF-A0A2E8CYI0-F1
#
_entry.id   AF-A0A2E8CYI0-F1
#
_cell.length_a   1.000
_cell.length_b   1.000
_cell.length_c   1.000
_cell.angle_alpha   90.00
_cell.angle_beta   90.00
_cell.angle_gamma   90.00
#
_symmetry.space_group_name_H-M   'P 1'
#
loop_
_entity.id
_entity.type
_entity.pdbx_description
1 polymer ?
#
loop_
_entity_poly.entity_id
_entity_poly.type
_entity_poly.pdbx_seq_one_letter_code
_entity_poly.pdbx_strand_id
1 'polypeptide(L)'
;MLVTPPPYWATIAVSQIFDGARYDLHDLRVYTEAGQEVPYALRVRSSRSERQPLDTTREFNHTDGPDRSSELTLDLGAGSLEHNALEVDLLGRNYRRRIELEGSDDGNQWRLLRDVLLIDFRRGGEVVHDDTIEYPLSRFRYLRIKLHRDPIVDDEAVPIGDVKILRTVEIPGEKLTLDATIGKREAVRTDAGPGSRWDFELGGDQTPVSSIEVQIADAEFVRNFNPEAGGPVDSGRPFTSVARGVLRRRAGEPLEPMRVKFSETRAARLRLLVTDNRNPPLQVEQVQFAADARQVVFTTPQGSESFKLYFGNAEAEDPSYDFARNLAQKLEPAPDRAAIGSRKSNPIYEPEPLPFTERWPWMVYLVLGLACLVLAAVATSLSRAAIAAHDTAVESAV
;
A
#
# COMPACT_ATOMS: atom_id res chain seq x y z
N MET A 1 43.65 -3.91 8.74
CA MET A 1 42.21 -3.76 9.03
C MET A 1 41.65 -2.86 7.93
N LEU A 2 41.00 -3.45 6.92
CA LEU A 2 40.39 -2.68 5.83
C LEU A 2 39.04 -2.17 6.34
N VAL A 3 38.94 -0.88 6.58
CA VAL A 3 37.65 -0.23 6.87
C VAL A 3 36.99 -0.03 5.52
N THR A 4 36.05 -0.90 5.16
CA THR A 4 35.15 -0.65 4.04
C THR A 4 34.29 0.55 4.41
N PRO A 5 34.31 1.65 3.62
CA PRO A 5 33.40 2.75 3.88
C PRO A 5 31.96 2.23 3.81
N PRO A 6 31.03 2.79 4.61
CA PRO A 6 29.63 2.43 4.52
C PRO A 6 29.14 2.63 3.09
N PRO A 7 28.23 1.77 2.59
CA PRO A 7 27.67 1.95 1.26
C PRO A 7 26.96 3.31 1.18
N TYR A 8 27.31 4.11 0.17
CA TYR A 8 26.56 5.31 -0.17
C TYR A 8 25.24 4.90 -0.82
N TRP A 9 24.14 5.38 -0.26
CA TRP A 9 22.79 5.09 -0.75
C TRP A 9 22.20 6.33 -1.39
N ALA A 10 21.49 6.12 -2.50
CA ALA A 10 20.64 7.13 -3.11
C ALA A 10 19.19 6.66 -3.17
N THR A 11 18.26 7.63 -3.21
CA THR A 11 16.85 7.38 -3.42
C THR A 11 16.25 8.29 -4.48
N ILE A 12 15.33 7.76 -5.29
CA ILE A 12 14.58 8.50 -6.30
C ILE A 12 13.08 8.27 -6.06
N ALA A 13 12.31 9.36 -5.98
CA ALA A 13 10.85 9.28 -6.00
C ALA A 13 10.36 9.09 -7.44
N VAL A 14 9.59 8.03 -7.69
CA VAL A 14 9.19 7.61 -9.04
C VAL A 14 7.72 7.94 -9.35
N SER A 15 7.30 9.15 -8.97
CA SER A 15 5.93 9.63 -9.16
C SER A 15 5.56 9.88 -10.63
N GLN A 16 6.54 10.24 -11.44
CA GLN A 16 6.34 10.74 -12.80
C GLN A 16 6.33 9.65 -13.88
N ILE A 17 6.40 8.37 -13.48
CA ILE A 17 6.54 7.26 -14.42
C ILE A 17 5.34 6.30 -14.44
N PHE A 18 4.30 6.54 -13.62
CA PHE A 18 3.11 5.67 -13.60
C PHE A 18 2.30 5.70 -14.90
N ASP A 19 2.58 6.64 -15.80
CA ASP A 19 2.02 6.75 -17.15
C ASP A 19 2.66 5.78 -18.15
N GLY A 20 3.82 5.21 -17.83
CA GLY A 20 4.57 4.34 -18.73
C GLY A 20 5.18 3.10 -18.09
N ALA A 21 5.31 3.05 -16.76
CA ALA A 21 5.83 1.89 -16.04
C ALA A 21 4.70 0.91 -15.69
N ARG A 22 5.07 -0.34 -15.38
CA ARG A 22 4.12 -1.28 -14.74
C ARG A 22 3.68 -0.71 -13.40
N TYR A 23 2.45 -1.05 -13.02
CA TYR A 23 1.84 -0.59 -11.77
C TYR A 23 2.60 -1.01 -10.51
N ASP A 24 3.29 -2.16 -10.57
CA ASP A 24 4.09 -2.74 -9.49
C ASP A 24 5.53 -2.22 -9.51
N LEU A 25 5.90 -1.45 -10.55
CA LEU A 25 7.24 -0.93 -10.78
C LEU A 25 8.29 -2.04 -10.90
N HIS A 26 7.88 -3.28 -11.22
CA HIS A 26 8.81 -4.40 -11.37
C HIS A 26 9.53 -4.37 -12.73
N ASP A 27 9.05 -3.58 -13.69
CA ASP A 27 9.76 -3.28 -14.94
C ASP A 27 10.89 -2.26 -14.78
N LEU A 28 11.07 -1.67 -13.60
CA LEU A 28 12.14 -0.70 -13.40
C LEU A 28 13.51 -1.39 -13.46
N ARG A 29 14.46 -0.75 -14.14
CA ARG A 29 15.88 -1.11 -14.10
C ARG A 29 16.74 0.12 -13.93
N VAL A 30 17.69 0.06 -13.02
CA VAL A 30 18.67 1.12 -12.78
C VAL A 30 20.00 0.70 -13.38
N TYR A 31 20.60 1.55 -14.20
CA TYR A 31 21.93 1.33 -14.75
C TYR A 31 22.82 2.54 -14.49
N THR A 32 24.12 2.31 -14.33
CA THR A 32 25.14 3.35 -14.42
C THR A 32 25.27 3.85 -15.87
N GLU A 33 25.92 4.99 -16.09
CA GLU A 33 26.26 5.44 -17.46
C GLU A 33 27.12 4.43 -18.23
N ALA A 34 27.95 3.66 -17.53
CA ALA A 34 28.79 2.60 -18.10
C ALA A 34 27.99 1.35 -18.52
N GLY A 35 26.67 1.33 -18.31
CA GLY A 35 25.80 0.20 -18.69
C GLY A 35 25.81 -0.96 -17.70
N GLN A 36 26.37 -0.78 -16.51
CA GLN A 36 26.29 -1.75 -15.44
C GLN A 36 24.95 -1.61 -14.69
N GLU A 37 24.23 -2.72 -14.53
CA GLU A 37 22.99 -2.77 -13.75
C GLU A 37 23.27 -2.56 -12.25
N VAL A 38 22.41 -1.78 -11.60
CA VAL A 38 22.50 -1.45 -10.18
C VAL A 38 21.29 -2.05 -9.46
N PRO A 39 21.51 -3.02 -8.56
CA PRO A 39 20.45 -3.55 -7.71
C PRO A 39 19.76 -2.44 -6.91
N TYR A 40 18.44 -2.53 -6.78
CA TYR A 40 17.65 -1.55 -6.05
C TYR A 40 16.57 -2.23 -5.20
N ALA A 41 15.96 -1.45 -4.31
CA ALA A 41 14.81 -1.84 -3.51
C ALA A 41 13.67 -0.83 -3.71
N LEU A 42 12.45 -1.32 -3.87
CA LEU A 42 11.25 -0.48 -3.86
C LEU A 42 10.76 -0.28 -2.43
N ARG A 43 10.51 0.97 -2.04
CA ARG A 43 9.88 1.34 -0.77
C ARG A 43 8.64 2.16 -1.00
N VAL A 44 7.53 1.72 -0.41
CA VAL A 44 6.35 2.57 -0.23
C VAL A 44 6.51 3.32 1.09
N ARG A 45 6.49 4.65 1.03
CA ARG A 45 6.66 5.54 2.19
C ARG A 45 5.35 5.77 2.91
N SER A 46 4.66 4.70 3.28
CA SER A 46 3.46 4.79 4.12
C SER A 46 3.81 5.25 5.54
N SER A 47 2.86 5.93 6.17
CA SER A 47 2.96 6.20 7.61
C SER A 47 2.90 4.89 8.37
N ARG A 48 3.69 4.77 9.42
CA ARG A 48 3.68 3.59 10.28
C ARG A 48 3.85 3.97 11.74
N SER A 49 3.21 3.20 12.59
CA SER A 49 3.43 3.23 14.03
C SER A 49 4.59 2.29 14.37
N GLU A 50 5.56 2.76 15.13
CA GLU A 50 6.70 1.96 15.59
C GLU A 50 6.76 2.03 17.12
N ARG A 51 6.84 0.87 17.78
CA ARG A 51 7.06 0.83 19.23
C ARG A 51 8.55 0.98 19.51
N GLN A 52 8.90 1.98 20.29
CA GLN A 52 10.28 2.26 20.70
C GLN A 52 10.40 2.12 22.21
N PRO A 53 11.43 1.42 22.72
CA PRO A 53 11.69 1.36 24.15
C PRO A 53 12.08 2.72 24.71
N LEU A 54 11.75 2.96 25.97
CA LEU A 54 12.26 4.10 26.72
C LEU A 54 13.61 3.76 27.36
N ASP A 55 14.64 4.52 27.01
CA ASP A 55 16.01 4.35 27.52
C ASP A 55 16.16 4.76 29.00
N THR A 56 15.16 5.42 29.58
CA THR A 56 15.21 5.99 30.96
C THR A 56 14.55 5.12 32.01
N THR A 57 14.06 3.92 31.64
CA THR A 57 13.35 3.02 32.57
C THR A 57 14.31 2.47 33.62
N ARG A 58 14.03 2.70 34.90
CA ARG A 58 14.77 2.11 36.02
C ARG A 58 13.83 1.37 36.96
N GLU A 59 14.22 0.17 37.36
CA GLU A 59 13.58 -0.49 38.50
C GLU A 59 13.80 0.35 39.77
N PHE A 60 12.70 0.56 40.50
CA PHE A 60 12.68 1.30 41.75
C PHE A 60 12.42 0.38 42.94
N ASN A 61 11.40 -0.48 42.86
CA ASN A 61 11.03 -1.45 43.92
C ASN A 61 10.54 -2.77 43.31
N HIS A 62 10.88 -3.89 43.93
CA HIS A 62 10.34 -5.22 43.60
C HIS A 62 10.08 -5.98 44.90
N THR A 63 8.83 -6.36 45.14
CA THR A 63 8.39 -6.96 46.41
C THR A 63 7.23 -7.94 46.20
N ASP A 64 7.00 -8.81 47.18
CA ASP A 64 5.83 -9.70 47.18
C ASP A 64 4.70 -9.06 47.98
N GLY A 65 3.49 -9.10 47.41
CA GLY A 65 2.27 -8.63 48.03
C GLY A 65 1.68 -9.62 49.04
N PRO A 66 0.80 -9.16 49.94
CA PRO A 66 0.21 -9.99 50.99
C PRO A 66 -0.72 -11.11 50.46
N ASP A 67 -1.18 -11.00 49.22
CA ASP A 67 -1.99 -11.97 48.47
C ASP A 67 -1.13 -12.96 47.65
N ARG A 68 0.19 -12.99 47.88
CA ARG A 68 1.20 -13.68 47.06
C ARG A 68 1.19 -13.19 45.60
N SER A 69 0.90 -11.91 45.40
CA SER A 69 1.23 -11.24 44.15
C SER A 69 2.70 -10.85 44.15
N SER A 70 3.23 -10.50 42.99
CA SER A 70 4.51 -9.79 42.88
C SER A 70 4.25 -8.37 42.42
N GLU A 71 4.92 -7.40 43.03
CA GLU A 71 4.79 -5.98 42.73
C GLU A 71 6.13 -5.40 42.27
N LEU A 72 6.15 -4.82 41.08
CA LEU A 72 7.31 -4.13 40.50
C LEU A 72 6.95 -2.68 40.21
N THR A 73 7.75 -1.75 40.73
CA THR A 73 7.63 -0.31 40.46
C THR A 73 8.81 0.17 39.64
N LEU A 74 8.52 0.87 38.56
CA LEU A 74 9.48 1.48 37.64
C LEU A 74 9.44 3.00 37.77
N ASP A 75 10.61 3.65 37.76
CA ASP A 75 10.78 5.10 37.57
C ASP A 75 11.22 5.34 36.13
N LEU A 76 10.41 6.06 35.35
CA LEU A 76 10.69 6.39 33.95
C LEU A 76 11.53 7.67 33.80
N GLY A 77 11.92 8.28 34.93
CA GLY A 77 12.73 9.48 34.98
C GLY A 77 11.92 10.78 34.97
N ALA A 78 12.62 11.89 35.20
CA ALA A 78 12.03 13.22 35.13
C ALA A 78 11.83 13.62 33.66
N GLY A 79 10.62 13.43 33.15
CA GLY A 79 10.26 13.81 31.79
C GLY A 79 8.87 13.31 31.45
N SER A 80 8.06 14.16 30.84
CA SER A 80 6.72 13.81 30.38
C SER A 80 6.78 13.07 29.03
N LEU A 81 7.66 12.07 28.93
CA LEU A 81 7.74 11.24 27.73
C LEU A 81 6.45 10.42 27.65
N GLU A 82 5.82 10.43 26.48
CA GLU A 82 4.62 9.66 26.26
C GLU A 82 4.95 8.18 26.15
N HIS A 83 4.12 7.35 26.76
CA HIS A 83 4.20 5.89 26.71
C HIS A 83 2.79 5.29 26.78
N ASN A 84 2.64 4.10 26.22
CA ASN A 84 1.33 3.49 26.02
C ASN A 84 1.38 1.96 25.89
N ALA A 85 2.56 1.36 26.02
CA ALA A 85 2.69 -0.10 26.07
C ALA A 85 3.83 -0.50 27.02
N LEU A 86 3.79 -1.74 27.48
CA LEU A 86 4.91 -2.41 28.12
C LEU A 86 5.00 -3.85 27.64
N GLU A 87 6.22 -4.35 27.48
CA GLU A 87 6.54 -5.76 27.31
C GLU A 87 7.07 -6.28 28.65
N VAL A 88 6.58 -7.44 29.11
CA VAL A 88 6.99 -8.07 30.37
C VAL A 88 7.30 -9.54 30.16
N ASP A 89 8.49 -9.97 30.57
CA ASP A 89 8.83 -11.38 30.62
C ASP A 89 8.26 -12.04 31.88
N LEU A 90 7.47 -13.10 31.69
CA LEU A 90 6.84 -13.86 32.75
C LEU A 90 7.32 -15.31 32.71
N LEU A 91 8.04 -15.73 33.76
CA LEU A 91 8.61 -17.06 33.86
C LEU A 91 7.53 -18.15 34.01
N GLY A 92 7.78 -19.32 33.43
CA GLY A 92 6.86 -20.46 33.49
C GLY A 92 6.18 -20.73 32.14
N ARG A 93 5.21 -21.65 32.13
CA ARG A 93 4.48 -22.09 30.92
C ARG A 93 3.05 -22.45 31.29
N ASN A 94 2.14 -22.43 30.31
CA ASN A 94 0.75 -22.85 30.50
C ASN A 94 0.02 -22.09 31.64
N TYR A 95 0.30 -20.80 31.79
CA TYR A 95 -0.25 -19.94 32.83
C TYR A 95 -1.31 -18.98 32.30
N ARG A 96 -2.14 -18.46 33.21
CA ARG A 96 -3.06 -17.34 32.97
C ARG A 96 -2.97 -16.39 34.14
N ARG A 97 -2.14 -15.36 34.02
CA ARG A 97 -1.82 -14.46 35.13
C ARG A 97 -2.43 -13.09 34.92
N ARG A 98 -3.09 -12.59 35.95
CA ARG A 98 -3.71 -11.27 35.93
C ARG A 98 -2.67 -10.23 36.33
N ILE A 99 -2.56 -9.15 35.55
CA ILE A 99 -1.72 -8.01 35.84
C ILE A 99 -2.59 -6.77 36.01
N GLU A 100 -2.37 -6.08 37.13
CA GLU A 100 -2.85 -4.72 37.33
C GLU A 100 -1.69 -3.76 37.07
N LEU A 101 -1.90 -2.82 36.15
CA LEU A 101 -0.93 -1.78 35.80
C LEU A 101 -1.49 -0.44 36.26
N GLU A 102 -0.71 0.27 37.08
CA GLU A 102 -1.05 1.58 37.59
C GLU A 102 0.02 2.62 37.23
N GLY A 103 -0.40 3.86 37.09
CA GLY A 103 0.48 5.01 36.85
C GLY A 103 0.39 6.06 37.96
N SER A 104 1.50 6.70 38.26
CA SER A 104 1.59 7.79 39.23
C SER A 104 2.60 8.86 38.82
N ASP A 105 2.32 10.11 39.17
CA ASP A 105 3.24 11.24 38.96
C ASP A 105 4.17 11.45 40.17
N ASP A 106 3.73 11.04 41.37
CA ASP A 106 4.36 11.35 42.65
C ASP A 106 4.74 10.12 43.49
N GLY A 107 4.36 8.92 43.03
CA GLY A 107 4.55 7.65 43.74
C GLY A 107 3.56 7.42 44.88
N ASN A 108 2.65 8.36 45.15
CA ASN A 108 1.68 8.30 46.24
C ASN A 108 0.24 8.11 45.73
N GLN A 109 -0.14 8.86 44.69
CA GLN A 109 -1.45 8.75 44.05
C GLN A 109 -1.35 7.90 42.79
N TRP A 110 -1.99 6.73 42.83
CA TRP A 110 -1.96 5.75 41.76
C TRP A 110 -3.30 5.72 41.01
N ARG A 111 -3.24 5.61 39.69
CA ARG A 111 -4.41 5.45 38.82
C ARG A 111 -4.25 4.16 38.03
N LEU A 112 -5.29 3.31 38.08
CA LEU A 112 -5.35 2.11 37.26
C LEU A 112 -5.34 2.47 35.77
N LEU A 113 -4.34 1.99 35.05
CA LEU A 113 -4.21 2.13 33.61
C LEU A 113 -4.83 0.93 32.89
N ARG A 114 -4.53 -0.28 33.40
CA ARG A 114 -5.03 -1.54 32.87
C ARG A 114 -5.16 -2.61 33.93
N ASP A 115 -6.07 -3.53 33.66
CA ASP A 115 -6.27 -4.79 34.36
C ASP A 115 -6.49 -5.85 33.29
N VAL A 116 -5.53 -6.75 33.12
CA VAL A 116 -5.45 -7.67 31.97
C VAL A 116 -4.99 -9.05 32.39
N LEU A 117 -5.34 -10.07 31.61
CA LEU A 117 -4.85 -11.43 31.77
C LEU A 117 -3.82 -11.72 30.68
N LEU A 118 -2.57 -12.02 31.06
CA LEU A 118 -1.55 -12.54 30.15
C LEU A 118 -1.56 -14.07 30.17
N ILE A 119 -1.42 -14.67 29.00
CA ILE A 119 -1.51 -16.12 28.82
C ILE A 119 -0.26 -16.65 28.12
N ASP A 120 0.24 -17.78 28.61
CA ASP A 120 1.10 -18.70 27.84
C ASP A 120 0.32 -20.01 27.77
N PHE A 121 0.08 -20.52 26.56
CA PHE A 121 -0.59 -21.80 26.35
C PHE A 121 0.11 -22.57 25.23
N ARG A 122 0.51 -23.81 25.52
CA ARG A 122 1.27 -24.66 24.60
C ARG A 122 0.58 -26.01 24.45
N ARG A 123 0.08 -26.32 23.25
CA ARG A 123 -0.57 -27.61 22.96
C ARG A 123 -0.32 -28.04 21.52
N GLY A 124 0.11 -29.29 21.33
CA GLY A 124 0.22 -29.88 19.98
C GLY A 124 1.21 -29.19 19.03
N GLY A 125 2.18 -28.44 19.57
CA GLY A 125 3.13 -27.65 18.78
C GLY A 125 2.69 -26.20 18.52
N GLU A 126 1.44 -25.85 18.84
CA GLU A 126 0.96 -24.47 18.82
C GLU A 126 1.27 -23.78 20.15
N VAL A 127 1.69 -22.51 20.07
CA VAL A 127 1.99 -21.64 21.21
C VAL A 127 1.20 -20.36 21.06
N VAL A 128 0.39 -20.03 22.06
CA VAL A 128 -0.22 -18.71 22.26
C VAL A 128 0.51 -18.08 23.44
N HIS A 129 1.06 -16.89 23.23
CA HIS A 129 1.87 -16.20 24.23
C HIS A 129 1.63 -14.69 24.13
N ASP A 130 1.16 -14.10 25.23
CA ASP A 130 0.97 -12.66 25.37
C ASP A 130 1.95 -12.11 26.42
N ASP A 131 2.84 -11.23 26.00
CA ASP A 131 3.83 -10.54 26.84
C ASP A 131 3.64 -9.01 26.86
N THR A 132 2.68 -8.51 26.08
CA THR A 132 2.50 -7.08 25.83
C THR A 132 1.21 -6.58 26.49
N ILE A 133 1.31 -5.47 27.23
CA ILE A 133 0.16 -4.76 27.78
C ILE A 133 0.08 -3.37 27.14
N GLU A 134 -0.99 -3.12 26.38
CA GLU A 134 -1.31 -1.80 25.82
C GLU A 134 -2.25 -1.03 26.74
N TYR A 135 -1.98 0.26 26.94
CA TYR A 135 -2.75 1.15 27.83
C TYR A 135 -2.90 2.56 27.21
N PRO A 136 -3.81 3.40 27.74
CA PRO A 136 -3.99 4.76 27.20
C PRO A 136 -2.70 5.58 27.21
N LEU A 137 -2.51 6.43 26.19
CA LEU A 137 -1.37 7.33 26.10
C LEU A 137 -1.22 8.13 27.40
N SER A 138 -0.09 7.94 28.06
CA SER A 138 0.19 8.44 29.41
C SER A 138 1.55 9.11 29.49
N ARG A 139 1.76 9.90 30.54
CA ARG A 139 3.02 10.61 30.86
C ARG A 139 3.41 10.41 32.33
N PHE A 140 2.91 9.33 32.94
CA PHE A 140 3.16 9.03 34.35
C PHE A 140 4.64 8.74 34.56
N ARG A 141 5.24 9.35 35.57
CA ARG A 141 6.65 9.09 35.90
C ARG A 141 6.86 7.68 36.43
N TYR A 142 5.93 7.20 37.25
CA TYR A 142 6.02 5.91 37.89
C TYR A 142 4.98 4.95 37.32
N LEU A 143 5.40 3.72 37.06
CA LEU A 143 4.51 2.61 36.73
C LEU A 143 4.64 1.52 37.79
N ARG A 144 3.53 0.97 38.23
CA ARG A 144 3.48 -0.17 39.15
C ARG A 144 2.74 -1.32 38.49
N ILE A 145 3.39 -2.46 38.45
CA ILE A 145 2.89 -3.73 37.95
C ILE A 145 2.62 -4.60 39.16
N LYS A 146 1.38 -5.05 39.32
CA LYS A 146 1.00 -6.08 40.28
C LYS A 146 0.60 -7.34 39.53
N LEU A 147 1.43 -8.38 39.64
CA LEU A 147 1.24 -9.69 39.03
C LEU A 147 0.59 -10.63 40.03
N HIS A 148 -0.63 -11.06 39.73
CA HIS A 148 -1.33 -12.10 40.49
C HIS A 148 -0.93 -13.49 39.99
N ARG A 149 -0.74 -14.42 40.93
CA ARG A 149 -0.47 -15.83 40.64
C ARG A 149 -1.67 -16.50 39.93
N ASP A 150 -1.42 -17.44 39.02
CA ASP A 150 -2.48 -18.31 38.51
C ASP A 150 -2.74 -19.40 39.58
N PRO A 151 -3.94 -19.45 40.20
CA PRO A 151 -4.23 -20.37 41.30
C PRO A 151 -4.18 -21.86 40.91
N ILE A 152 -4.09 -22.19 39.61
CA ILE A 152 -4.00 -23.58 39.13
C ILE A 152 -2.54 -24.04 39.02
N VAL A 153 -1.62 -23.16 38.62
CA VAL A 153 -0.25 -23.55 38.27
C VAL A 153 0.82 -22.92 39.14
N ASP A 154 0.49 -21.84 39.86
CA ASP A 154 1.42 -21.10 40.71
C ASP A 154 1.03 -21.27 42.19
N ASP A 155 1.88 -21.97 42.96
CA ASP A 155 1.69 -22.16 44.41
C ASP A 155 2.08 -20.92 45.24
N GLU A 156 3.07 -20.16 44.74
CA GLU A 156 3.65 -18.97 45.38
C GLU A 156 3.65 -17.77 44.42
N ALA A 157 4.14 -16.61 44.90
CA ALA A 157 4.34 -15.43 44.07
C ALA A 157 5.33 -15.73 42.93
N VAL A 158 5.08 -15.17 41.74
CA VAL A 158 5.87 -15.40 40.54
C VAL A 158 6.75 -14.18 40.28
N PRO A 159 8.07 -14.30 40.12
CA PRO A 159 8.92 -13.14 39.86
C PRO A 159 8.55 -12.49 38.52
N ILE A 160 8.55 -11.15 38.50
CA ILE A 160 8.43 -10.37 37.27
C ILE A 160 9.82 -10.29 36.65
N GLY A 161 9.95 -10.71 35.39
CA GLY A 161 11.21 -10.67 34.65
C GLY A 161 11.51 -9.28 34.08
N ASP A 162 12.23 -9.25 32.97
CA ASP A 162 12.57 -8.01 32.28
C ASP A 162 11.30 -7.27 31.82
N VAL A 163 11.24 -5.97 32.09
CA VAL A 163 10.16 -5.08 31.64
C VAL A 163 10.72 -3.98 30.76
N LYS A 164 10.12 -3.81 29.58
CA LYS A 164 10.40 -2.70 28.66
C LYS A 164 9.18 -1.82 28.53
N ILE A 165 9.32 -0.54 28.86
CA ILE A 165 8.29 0.44 28.58
C ILE A 165 8.45 0.93 27.16
N LEU A 166 7.34 0.93 26.43
CA LEU A 166 7.29 1.27 25.02
C LEU A 166 6.43 2.50 24.81
N ARG A 167 6.87 3.32 23.86
CA ARG A 167 6.05 4.36 23.25
C ARG A 167 5.80 4.04 21.78
N THR A 168 4.56 4.22 21.35
CA THR A 168 4.23 4.21 19.93
C THR A 168 4.60 5.55 19.33
N VAL A 169 5.58 5.56 18.42
CA VAL A 169 5.94 6.72 17.62
C VAL A 169 5.32 6.57 16.24
N GLU A 170 4.53 7.55 15.84
CA GLU A 170 4.09 7.67 14.45
C GLU A 170 5.24 8.20 13.59
N ILE A 171 5.73 7.35 12.71
CA ILE A 171 6.68 7.75 11.67
C ILE A 171 5.85 8.22 10.48
N PRO A 172 5.85 9.54 10.18
CA PRO A 172 5.08 10.06 9.08
C PRO A 172 5.57 9.44 7.77
N GLY A 173 4.61 9.02 6.95
CA GLY A 173 4.87 8.64 5.58
C GLY A 173 5.24 9.86 4.74
N GLU A 174 5.72 9.61 3.53
CA GLU A 174 5.84 10.65 2.51
C GLU A 174 4.66 10.50 1.56
N LYS A 175 3.83 11.54 1.46
CA LYS A 175 2.75 11.60 0.49
C LYS A 175 3.26 12.25 -0.79
N LEU A 176 2.86 11.66 -1.91
CA LEU A 176 2.92 12.30 -3.21
C LEU A 176 1.56 12.91 -3.50
N THR A 177 1.51 14.21 -3.69
CA THR A 177 0.31 14.93 -4.12
C THR A 177 0.51 15.43 -5.55
N LEU A 178 -0.46 15.15 -6.42
CA LEU A 178 -0.46 15.57 -7.81
C LEU A 178 -1.76 16.30 -8.13
N ASP A 179 -1.67 17.30 -9.00
CA ASP A 179 -2.84 17.96 -9.55
C ASP A 179 -3.59 17.02 -10.50
N ALA A 180 -4.90 16.96 -10.36
CA ALA A 180 -5.76 16.25 -11.30
C ALA A 180 -6.26 17.21 -12.38
N THR A 181 -6.31 16.75 -13.63
CA THR A 181 -7.02 17.50 -14.69
C THR A 181 -8.51 17.32 -14.49
N ILE A 182 -9.19 18.36 -13.98
CA ILE A 182 -10.63 18.33 -13.71
C ILE A 182 -11.44 18.54 -15.00
N GLY A 183 -12.36 17.61 -15.29
CA GLY A 183 -13.35 17.74 -16.34
C GLY A 183 -14.47 18.72 -15.97
N LYS A 184 -15.28 19.10 -16.97
CA LYS A 184 -16.47 19.94 -16.72
C LYS A 184 -17.46 19.22 -15.81
N ARG A 185 -18.16 19.99 -14.98
CA ARG A 185 -19.31 19.48 -14.21
C ARG A 185 -20.38 18.93 -15.15
N GLU A 186 -20.84 17.72 -14.87
CA GLU A 186 -22.03 17.12 -15.49
C GLU A 186 -23.18 17.01 -14.47
N ALA A 187 -24.40 17.31 -14.89
CA ALA A 187 -25.59 17.09 -14.08
C ALA A 187 -26.03 15.61 -14.20
N VAL A 188 -26.18 14.94 -13.07
CA VAL A 188 -26.49 13.50 -13.00
C VAL A 188 -27.55 13.21 -11.94
N ARG A 189 -27.97 11.94 -11.86
CA ARG A 189 -28.78 11.42 -10.75
C ARG A 189 -27.88 10.59 -9.83
N THR A 190 -27.88 10.90 -8.54
CA THR A 190 -27.13 10.15 -7.51
C THR A 190 -27.93 10.13 -6.21
N ASP A 191 -27.85 9.05 -5.44
CA ASP A 191 -28.65 8.80 -4.22
C ASP A 191 -30.16 9.08 -4.38
N ALA A 192 -30.74 8.69 -5.53
CA ALA A 192 -32.13 9.00 -5.91
C ALA A 192 -32.49 10.51 -5.98
N GLY A 193 -31.49 11.40 -5.90
CA GLY A 193 -31.59 12.85 -6.00
C GLY A 193 -30.89 13.42 -7.25
N PRO A 194 -31.11 14.71 -7.57
CA PRO A 194 -30.24 15.43 -8.49
C PRO A 194 -28.84 15.55 -7.87
N GLY A 195 -27.83 15.45 -8.72
CA GLY A 195 -26.44 15.58 -8.31
C GLY A 195 -25.52 16.07 -9.41
N SER A 196 -24.27 16.19 -9.02
CA SER A 196 -23.18 16.67 -9.86
C SER A 196 -22.08 15.63 -9.95
N ARG A 197 -21.46 15.56 -11.12
CA ARG A 197 -20.35 14.68 -11.44
C ARG A 197 -19.19 15.50 -11.96
N TRP A 198 -17.99 15.18 -11.48
CA TRP A 198 -16.71 15.62 -12.06
C TRP A 198 -15.85 14.40 -12.30
N ASP A 199 -15.37 14.24 -13.53
CA ASP A 199 -14.39 13.21 -13.88
C ASP A 199 -13.00 13.84 -13.96
N PHE A 200 -11.98 13.13 -13.52
CA PHE A 200 -10.59 13.60 -13.52
C PHE A 200 -9.63 12.46 -13.86
N GLU A 201 -8.59 12.81 -14.63
CA GLU A 201 -7.57 11.89 -15.10
C GLU A 201 -6.34 11.92 -14.17
N LEU A 202 -5.78 10.75 -13.87
CA LEU A 202 -4.63 10.59 -12.97
C LEU A 202 -3.28 10.50 -13.69
N GLY A 203 -3.28 10.68 -15.02
CA GLY A 203 -2.07 10.68 -15.84
C GLY A 203 -1.48 9.31 -16.18
N GLY A 204 -2.05 8.19 -15.72
CA GLY A 204 -1.57 6.85 -16.05
C GLY A 204 -2.60 5.76 -15.77
N ASP A 205 -2.51 4.61 -16.43
CA ASP A 205 -3.58 3.58 -16.43
C ASP A 205 -3.82 2.91 -15.08
N GLN A 206 -2.81 2.91 -14.21
CA GLN A 206 -2.78 2.23 -12.93
C GLN A 206 -2.19 3.12 -11.84
N THR A 207 -2.41 4.44 -11.94
CA THR A 207 -1.89 5.39 -10.96
C THR A 207 -2.43 5.05 -9.57
N PRO A 208 -1.55 4.85 -8.56
CA PRO A 208 -1.97 4.62 -7.21
C PRO A 208 -2.59 5.89 -6.62
N VAL A 209 -3.68 5.73 -5.88
CA VAL A 209 -4.38 6.84 -5.23
C VAL A 209 -5.07 6.37 -3.95
N SER A 210 -4.93 7.14 -2.87
CA SER A 210 -5.51 6.86 -1.54
C SER A 210 -6.30 8.03 -0.97
N SER A 211 -6.24 9.20 -1.62
CA SER A 211 -7.05 10.35 -1.22
C SER A 211 -7.20 11.34 -2.35
N ILE A 212 -8.26 12.15 -2.26
CA ILE A 212 -8.45 13.37 -3.05
C ILE A 212 -8.61 14.56 -2.11
N GLU A 213 -8.09 15.71 -2.53
CA GLU A 213 -8.28 17.00 -1.89
C GLU A 213 -9.03 17.90 -2.86
N VAL A 214 -10.20 18.39 -2.44
CA VAL A 214 -11.13 19.12 -3.30
C VAL A 214 -11.24 20.54 -2.79
N GLN A 215 -10.74 21.50 -3.57
CA GLN A 215 -10.94 22.92 -3.29
C GLN A 215 -12.36 23.32 -3.72
N ILE A 216 -13.14 23.83 -2.77
CA ILE A 216 -14.54 24.21 -2.96
C ILE A 216 -14.71 25.65 -2.54
N ALA A 217 -15.27 26.49 -3.40
CA ALA A 217 -15.42 27.93 -3.15
C ALA A 217 -16.58 28.27 -2.19
N ASP A 218 -17.59 27.40 -2.09
CA ASP A 218 -18.77 27.62 -1.25
C ASP A 218 -18.42 27.76 0.24
N ALA A 219 -18.83 28.86 0.87
CA ALA A 219 -18.52 29.15 2.28
C ALA A 219 -19.25 28.23 3.28
N GLU A 220 -20.40 27.66 2.90
CA GLU A 220 -21.21 26.79 3.75
C GLU A 220 -21.92 25.73 2.90
N PHE A 221 -21.78 24.45 3.28
CA PHE A 221 -22.49 23.36 2.64
C PHE A 221 -22.46 22.07 3.47
N VAL A 222 -23.41 21.18 3.20
CA VAL A 222 -23.41 19.79 3.63
C VAL A 222 -23.88 18.94 2.44
N ARG A 223 -23.03 18.04 1.94
CA ARG A 223 -23.34 17.21 0.77
C ARG A 223 -22.81 15.80 0.93
N ASN A 224 -23.61 14.82 0.53
CA ASN A 224 -23.12 13.45 0.38
C ASN A 224 -22.21 13.38 -0.84
N PHE A 225 -21.14 12.61 -0.73
CA PHE A 225 -20.22 12.36 -1.84
C PHE A 225 -19.93 10.87 -1.99
N ASN A 226 -19.61 10.47 -3.23
CA ASN A 226 -19.22 9.11 -3.60
C ASN A 226 -18.14 9.19 -4.68
N PRO A 227 -16.83 9.12 -4.34
CA PRO A 227 -15.78 9.03 -5.33
C PRO A 227 -15.74 7.60 -5.88
N GLU A 228 -15.51 7.49 -7.17
CA GLU A 228 -15.41 6.21 -7.88
C GLU A 228 -14.11 6.16 -8.68
N ALA A 229 -13.49 4.98 -8.75
CA ALA A 229 -12.30 4.71 -9.54
C ALA A 229 -12.64 3.94 -10.81
N GLY A 230 -12.07 4.38 -11.94
CA GLY A 230 -12.29 3.79 -13.25
C GLY A 230 -11.00 3.56 -14.03
N GLY A 231 -11.09 2.70 -15.05
CA GLY A 231 -10.00 2.50 -16.01
C GLY A 231 -9.89 3.63 -17.03
N PRO A 232 -8.97 3.52 -18.00
CA PRO A 232 -8.78 4.52 -19.06
C PRO A 232 -10.07 4.78 -19.84
N VAL A 233 -10.12 5.91 -20.54
CA VAL A 233 -11.23 6.22 -21.47
C VAL A 233 -11.38 5.06 -22.46
N ASP A 234 -12.63 4.69 -22.75
CA ASP A 234 -12.99 3.60 -23.68
C ASP A 234 -12.48 2.18 -23.34
N SER A 235 -11.85 1.99 -22.18
CA SER A 235 -11.40 0.64 -21.74
C SER A 235 -12.53 -0.33 -21.39
N GLY A 236 -13.79 0.15 -21.31
CA GLY A 236 -14.93 -0.63 -20.84
C GLY A 236 -14.90 -0.98 -19.35
N ARG A 237 -13.82 -0.63 -18.61
CA ARG A 237 -13.72 -0.89 -17.17
C ARG A 237 -14.73 -0.01 -16.40
N PRO A 238 -15.63 -0.60 -15.59
CA PRO A 238 -16.64 0.17 -14.87
C PRO A 238 -16.00 1.03 -13.77
N PHE A 239 -16.67 2.12 -13.43
CA PHE A 239 -16.34 2.89 -12.23
C PHE A 239 -16.82 2.13 -10.99
N THR A 240 -15.97 2.07 -9.96
CA THR A 240 -16.26 1.41 -8.68
C THR A 240 -16.11 2.41 -7.54
N SER A 241 -17.11 2.47 -6.65
CA SER A 241 -17.08 3.32 -5.45
C SER A 241 -15.87 2.97 -4.57
N VAL A 242 -15.08 3.99 -4.22
CA VAL A 242 -13.89 3.84 -3.34
C VAL A 242 -14.13 4.41 -1.95
N ALA A 243 -15.13 5.29 -1.80
CA ALA A 243 -15.54 5.86 -0.53
C ALA A 243 -16.99 6.33 -0.60
N ARG A 244 -17.58 6.57 0.56
CA ARG A 244 -18.82 7.34 0.71
C ARG A 244 -18.74 8.16 1.98
N GLY A 245 -19.33 9.34 1.98
CA GLY A 245 -19.34 10.18 3.16
C GLY A 245 -20.07 11.49 2.95
N VAL A 246 -19.82 12.43 3.86
CA VAL A 246 -20.42 13.77 3.85
C VAL A 246 -19.30 14.80 3.85
N LEU A 247 -19.31 15.69 2.86
CA LEU A 247 -18.52 16.92 2.90
C LEU A 247 -19.33 17.97 3.66
N ARG A 248 -18.69 18.66 4.59
CA ARG A 248 -19.32 19.72 5.39
C ARG A 248 -18.36 20.87 5.61
N ARG A 249 -18.85 22.08 5.38
CA ARG A 249 -18.25 23.33 5.85
C ARG A 249 -19.34 24.16 6.53
N ARG A 250 -19.08 24.62 7.76
CA ARG A 250 -19.97 25.51 8.50
C ARG A 250 -19.63 26.97 8.22
N ALA A 251 -20.62 27.85 8.37
CA ALA A 251 -20.39 29.28 8.26
C ALA A 251 -19.27 29.75 9.20
N GLY A 252 -18.30 30.48 8.66
CA GLY A 252 -17.14 30.99 9.40
C GLY A 252 -15.95 30.03 9.49
N GLU A 253 -16.05 28.79 9.01
CA GLU A 253 -14.90 27.90 8.87
C GLU A 253 -13.98 28.35 7.70
N PRO A 254 -12.66 28.12 7.79
CA PRO A 254 -11.73 28.50 6.73
C PRO A 254 -11.99 27.71 5.43
N LEU A 255 -11.66 28.32 4.29
CA LEU A 255 -11.80 27.74 2.95
C LEU A 255 -10.69 26.73 2.62
N GLU A 256 -10.42 25.80 3.54
CA GLU A 256 -9.44 24.74 3.34
C GLU A 256 -9.95 23.64 2.38
N PRO A 257 -9.05 22.99 1.62
CA PRO A 257 -9.40 21.85 0.79
C PRO A 257 -10.08 20.74 1.57
N MET A 258 -11.14 20.18 1.00
CA MET A 258 -11.85 19.05 1.59
C MET A 258 -11.11 17.75 1.26
N ARG A 259 -10.53 17.10 2.27
CA ARG A 259 -9.81 15.84 2.10
C ARG A 259 -10.73 14.64 2.26
N VAL A 260 -10.78 13.79 1.24
CA VAL A 260 -11.45 12.50 1.22
C VAL A 260 -10.40 11.39 1.18
N LYS A 261 -10.36 10.53 2.18
CA LYS A 261 -9.43 9.39 2.27
C LYS A 261 -10.15 8.07 1.98
N PHE A 262 -9.44 7.13 1.37
CA PHE A 262 -9.90 5.77 1.08
C PHE A 262 -8.72 4.80 1.05
N SER A 263 -9.02 3.49 1.07
CA SER A 263 -8.00 2.46 0.86
C SER A 263 -7.31 2.69 -0.49
N GLU A 264 -5.98 2.58 -0.53
CA GLU A 264 -5.25 2.80 -1.77
C GLU A 264 -5.78 1.89 -2.88
N THR A 265 -6.13 2.49 -4.00
CA THR A 265 -6.60 1.81 -5.21
C THR A 265 -5.75 2.25 -6.40
N ARG A 266 -5.93 1.56 -7.52
CA ARG A 266 -5.28 1.89 -8.79
C ARG A 266 -6.34 2.30 -9.79
N ALA A 267 -6.15 3.45 -10.40
CA ALA A 267 -7.11 3.99 -11.34
C ALA A 267 -6.41 4.80 -12.43
N ALA A 268 -7.04 4.87 -13.59
CA ALA A 268 -6.67 5.86 -14.60
C ALA A 268 -7.46 7.15 -14.44
N ARG A 269 -8.69 7.01 -13.93
CA ARG A 269 -9.63 8.09 -13.73
C ARG A 269 -10.31 7.95 -12.40
N LEU A 270 -10.65 9.09 -11.83
CA LEU A 270 -11.55 9.17 -10.70
C LEU A 270 -12.78 9.99 -11.10
N ARG A 271 -13.88 9.70 -10.45
CA ARG A 271 -15.16 10.37 -10.62
C ARG A 271 -15.69 10.77 -9.27
N LEU A 272 -15.90 12.06 -9.06
CA LEU A 272 -16.54 12.58 -7.85
C LEU A 272 -18.02 12.79 -8.13
N LEU A 273 -18.87 12.02 -7.46
CA LEU A 273 -20.31 12.24 -7.42
C LEU A 273 -20.66 13.00 -6.13
N VAL A 274 -21.46 14.06 -6.26
CA VAL A 274 -22.00 14.84 -5.14
C VAL A 274 -23.51 14.92 -5.28
N THR A 275 -24.23 14.61 -4.21
CA THR A 275 -25.70 14.71 -4.17
C THR A 275 -26.11 16.15 -3.84
N ASP A 276 -26.62 16.88 -4.83
CA ASP A 276 -26.96 18.30 -4.71
C ASP A 276 -28.28 18.53 -3.96
N ASN A 277 -29.23 17.60 -4.08
CA ASN A 277 -30.60 17.74 -3.60
C ASN A 277 -31.26 19.03 -4.16
N ARG A 278 -31.90 19.86 -3.32
CA ARG A 278 -32.51 21.13 -3.74
C ARG A 278 -31.57 22.33 -3.64
N ASN A 279 -30.27 22.10 -3.73
CA ASN A 279 -29.28 23.17 -3.63
C ASN A 279 -28.57 23.40 -4.98
N PRO A 280 -27.94 24.57 -5.16
CA PRO A 280 -26.99 24.77 -6.24
C PRO A 280 -25.83 23.75 -6.18
N PRO A 281 -25.27 23.37 -7.34
CA PRO A 281 -24.05 22.57 -7.41
C PRO A 281 -22.89 23.25 -6.70
N LEU A 282 -22.01 22.46 -6.09
CA LEU A 282 -20.78 22.97 -5.49
C LEU A 282 -19.84 23.57 -6.56
N GLN A 283 -19.14 24.64 -6.20
CA GLN A 283 -18.12 25.28 -7.00
C GLN A 283 -16.76 24.62 -6.72
N VAL A 284 -16.49 23.51 -7.41
CA VAL A 284 -15.21 22.80 -7.35
C VAL A 284 -14.19 23.52 -8.24
N GLU A 285 -13.11 24.02 -7.62
CA GLU A 285 -12.09 24.83 -8.31
C GLU A 285 -10.87 24.01 -8.70
N GLN A 286 -10.41 23.15 -7.79
CA GLN A 286 -9.22 22.33 -7.97
C GLN A 286 -9.43 20.97 -7.29
N VAL A 287 -8.87 19.93 -7.90
CA VAL A 287 -8.77 18.60 -7.30
C VAL A 287 -7.32 18.17 -7.35
N GLN A 288 -6.80 17.78 -6.20
CA GLN A 288 -5.53 17.07 -6.09
C GLN A 288 -5.81 15.65 -5.66
N PHE A 289 -4.93 14.73 -6.02
CA PHE A 289 -4.97 13.36 -5.52
C PHE A 289 -3.62 13.01 -4.91
N ALA A 290 -3.65 12.11 -3.92
CA ALA A 290 -2.45 11.69 -3.25
C ALA A 290 -2.36 10.19 -3.00
N ALA A 291 -1.13 9.71 -2.99
CA ALA A 291 -0.74 8.34 -2.66
C ALA A 291 0.51 8.33 -1.79
N ASP A 292 0.84 7.18 -1.21
CA ASP A 292 2.14 7.02 -0.57
C ASP A 292 3.24 7.06 -1.63
N ALA A 293 4.28 7.87 -1.37
CA ALA A 293 5.39 8.01 -2.28
C ALA A 293 6.12 6.67 -2.43
N ARG A 294 6.47 6.34 -3.66
CA ARG A 294 7.28 5.16 -3.99
C ARG A 294 8.70 5.62 -4.30
N GLN A 295 9.64 4.99 -3.61
CA GLN A 295 11.05 5.29 -3.68
C GLN A 295 11.82 4.08 -4.21
N VAL A 296 12.66 4.32 -5.20
CA VAL A 296 13.72 3.39 -5.61
C VAL A 296 14.93 3.73 -4.75
N VAL A 297 15.42 2.78 -3.95
CA VAL A 297 16.64 2.91 -3.14
C VAL A 297 17.71 2.04 -3.75
N PHE A 298 18.92 2.55 -3.94
CA PHE A 298 20.02 1.80 -4.55
C PHE A 298 21.36 2.27 -4.01
N THR A 299 22.42 1.46 -4.17
CA THR A 299 23.78 1.88 -3.86
C THR A 299 24.35 2.72 -4.99
N THR A 300 25.18 3.71 -4.67
CA THR A 300 25.94 4.46 -5.67
C THR A 300 27.34 3.87 -5.78
N PRO A 301 27.66 3.09 -6.84
CA PRO A 301 29.01 2.57 -7.02
C PRO A 301 30.02 3.72 -7.14
N GLN A 302 31.24 3.52 -6.62
CA GLN A 302 32.28 4.54 -6.70
C GLN A 302 32.53 4.95 -8.17
N GLY A 303 32.61 6.26 -8.42
CA GLY A 303 32.81 6.83 -9.75
C GLY A 303 31.54 6.96 -10.60
N SER A 304 30.37 6.56 -10.09
CA SER A 304 29.08 6.79 -10.78
C SER A 304 28.40 8.05 -10.25
N GLU A 305 28.39 9.12 -11.06
CA GLU A 305 27.73 10.39 -10.73
C GLU A 305 26.31 10.51 -11.32
N SER A 306 25.99 9.71 -12.35
CA SER A 306 24.68 9.68 -12.98
C SER A 306 24.23 8.26 -13.30
N PHE A 307 22.90 8.10 -13.36
CA PHE A 307 22.22 6.82 -13.54
C PHE A 307 21.09 6.94 -14.56
N LYS A 308 20.77 5.84 -15.22
CA LYS A 308 19.65 5.68 -16.14
C LYS A 308 18.60 4.80 -15.49
N LEU A 309 17.36 5.29 -15.43
CA LEU A 309 16.20 4.53 -15.01
C LEU A 309 15.40 4.13 -16.26
N TYR A 310 15.33 2.83 -16.55
CA TYR A 310 14.51 2.28 -17.62
C TYR A 310 13.20 1.72 -17.05
N PHE A 311 12.14 1.84 -17.83
CA PHE A 311 10.79 1.36 -17.53
C PHE A 311 9.97 1.23 -18.81
N GLY A 312 8.80 0.59 -18.71
CA GLY A 312 7.85 0.39 -19.81
C GLY A 312 7.94 -0.94 -20.53
N ASN A 313 8.68 -1.91 -19.99
CA ASN A 313 8.65 -3.29 -20.47
C ASN A 313 7.63 -4.10 -19.66
N ALA A 314 6.43 -4.28 -20.20
CA ALA A 314 5.36 -5.04 -19.56
C ALA A 314 5.74 -6.51 -19.27
N GLU A 315 6.63 -7.09 -20.07
CA GLU A 315 7.07 -8.48 -19.98
C GLU A 315 8.36 -8.65 -19.16
N ALA A 316 8.86 -7.57 -18.55
CA ALA A 316 10.05 -7.65 -17.70
C ALA A 316 9.84 -8.62 -16.54
N GLU A 317 10.84 -9.45 -16.27
CA GLU A 317 10.85 -10.31 -15.09
C GLU A 317 10.89 -9.48 -13.79
N ASP A 318 10.32 -10.02 -12.72
CA ASP A 318 10.32 -9.36 -11.43
C ASP A 318 11.75 -9.30 -10.84
N PRO A 319 12.23 -8.11 -10.42
CA PRO A 319 13.59 -7.93 -9.93
C PRO A 319 13.70 -8.45 -8.50
N SER A 320 14.36 -9.59 -8.31
CA SER A 320 14.57 -10.22 -6.99
C SER A 320 16.02 -10.07 -6.52
N TYR A 321 16.48 -8.84 -6.28
CA TYR A 321 17.84 -8.59 -5.79
C TYR A 321 18.00 -8.92 -4.29
N ASP A 322 19.13 -9.54 -3.92
CA ASP A 322 19.53 -9.71 -2.51
C ASP A 322 19.65 -8.37 -1.78
N PHE A 323 20.02 -7.31 -2.50
CA PHE A 323 20.05 -5.94 -1.98
C PHE A 323 18.69 -5.54 -1.38
N ALA A 324 17.59 -5.81 -2.10
CA ALA A 324 16.25 -5.47 -1.62
C ALA A 324 15.86 -6.28 -0.38
N ARG A 325 16.26 -7.56 -0.32
CA ARG A 325 15.95 -8.48 0.79
C ARG A 325 16.70 -8.12 2.08
N ASN A 326 17.92 -7.56 1.96
CA ASN A 326 18.77 -7.20 3.08
C ASN A 326 18.66 -5.72 3.50
N LEU A 327 17.82 -4.92 2.84
CA LEU A 327 17.78 -3.47 3.07
C LEU A 327 17.10 -3.13 4.41
N ALA A 328 17.91 -2.72 5.40
CA ALA A 328 17.44 -2.34 6.73
C ALA A 328 16.35 -1.26 6.71
N GLN A 329 15.28 -1.45 7.48
CA GLN A 329 14.11 -0.57 7.46
C GLN A 329 14.44 0.91 7.73
N LYS A 330 15.35 1.16 8.69
CA LYS A 330 15.97 2.46 8.95
C LYS A 330 17.36 2.46 8.31
N LEU A 331 17.64 3.47 7.50
CA LEU A 331 18.95 3.68 6.87
C LEU A 331 19.62 4.84 7.59
N GLU A 332 20.79 4.59 8.16
CA GLU A 332 21.62 5.58 8.84
C GLU A 332 23.04 5.56 8.24
N PRO A 333 23.50 6.67 7.62
CA PRO A 333 22.79 7.93 7.41
C PRO A 333 21.62 7.81 6.41
N ALA A 334 20.75 8.83 6.36
CA ALA A 334 19.67 8.86 5.38
C ALA A 334 20.23 8.86 3.94
N PRO A 335 19.61 8.14 2.99
CA PRO A 335 20.05 8.14 1.60
C PRO A 335 19.95 9.54 0.96
N ASP A 336 20.88 9.85 0.06
CA ASP A 336 20.84 11.07 -0.73
C ASP A 336 19.66 11.04 -1.71
N ARG A 337 18.89 12.13 -1.79
CA ARG A 337 17.77 12.21 -2.73
C ARG A 337 18.28 12.63 -4.10
N ALA A 338 18.24 11.71 -5.06
CA ALA A 338 18.55 11.98 -6.45
C ALA A 338 17.32 12.55 -7.18
N ALA A 339 17.57 13.51 -8.08
CA ALA A 339 16.55 14.07 -8.95
C ALA A 339 16.33 13.19 -10.18
N ILE A 340 15.07 13.03 -10.59
CA ILE A 340 14.72 12.37 -11.85
C ILE A 340 14.74 13.40 -12.99
N GLY A 341 15.44 13.09 -14.07
CA GLY A 341 15.44 13.91 -15.29
C GLY A 341 14.18 13.68 -16.13
N SER A 342 13.98 14.49 -17.17
CA SER A 342 12.87 14.31 -18.11
C SER A 342 12.96 12.95 -18.84
N ARG A 343 11.81 12.29 -18.99
CA ARG A 343 11.65 11.06 -19.78
C ARG A 343 12.12 11.27 -21.22
N LYS A 344 12.85 10.29 -21.76
CA LYS A 344 13.30 10.23 -23.16
C LYS A 344 13.05 8.83 -23.72
N SER A 345 12.76 8.73 -25.01
CA SER A 345 12.70 7.43 -25.69
C SER A 345 14.07 6.75 -25.64
N ASN A 346 14.07 5.43 -25.44
CA ASN A 346 15.32 4.66 -25.43
C ASN A 346 15.81 4.44 -26.88
N PRO A 347 16.90 5.10 -27.32
CA PRO A 347 17.32 5.06 -28.72
C PRO A 347 17.89 3.70 -29.15
N ILE A 348 18.26 2.84 -28.19
CA ILE A 348 18.82 1.51 -28.42
C ILE A 348 17.77 0.39 -28.23
N TYR A 349 16.50 0.75 -28.00
CA TYR A 349 15.43 -0.25 -27.88
C TYR A 349 14.97 -0.72 -29.26
N GLU A 350 15.08 -2.02 -29.49
CA GLU A 350 14.51 -2.69 -30.66
C GLU A 350 13.32 -3.55 -30.20
N PRO A 351 12.08 -3.26 -30.64
CA PRO A 351 10.93 -4.07 -30.27
C PRO A 351 11.03 -5.46 -30.90
N GLU A 352 10.50 -6.47 -30.21
CA GLU A 352 10.45 -7.81 -30.77
C GLU A 352 9.68 -7.82 -32.11
N PRO A 353 10.14 -8.61 -33.09
CA PRO A 353 9.47 -8.71 -34.37
C PRO A 353 8.07 -9.30 -34.17
N LEU A 354 7.04 -8.56 -34.61
CA LEU A 354 5.65 -9.06 -34.60
C LEU A 354 5.57 -10.49 -35.20
N PRO A 355 4.70 -11.36 -34.67
CA PRO A 355 4.45 -12.68 -35.22
C PRO A 355 4.12 -12.61 -36.71
N PHE A 356 4.47 -13.66 -37.46
CA PHE A 356 4.32 -13.68 -38.92
C PHE A 356 2.88 -13.39 -39.39
N THR A 357 1.88 -13.84 -38.64
CA THR A 357 0.45 -13.61 -38.90
C THR A 357 0.02 -12.15 -38.73
N GLU A 358 0.66 -11.41 -37.82
CA GLU A 358 0.40 -9.98 -37.63
C GLU A 358 1.22 -9.11 -38.59
N ARG A 359 2.43 -9.57 -38.96
CA ARG A 359 3.22 -8.92 -40.02
C ARG A 359 2.54 -9.00 -41.38
N TRP A 360 1.83 -10.10 -41.66
CA TRP A 360 1.18 -10.34 -42.95
C TRP A 360 -0.27 -10.81 -42.76
N PRO A 361 -1.20 -9.94 -42.30
CA PRO A 361 -2.59 -10.35 -42.01
C PRO A 361 -3.32 -10.94 -43.23
N TRP A 362 -2.97 -10.48 -44.44
CA TRP A 362 -3.55 -10.95 -45.70
C TRP A 362 -3.20 -12.40 -46.04
N MET A 363 -2.12 -12.93 -45.45
CA MET A 363 -1.64 -14.27 -45.77
C MET A 363 -2.62 -15.34 -45.26
N VAL A 364 -3.31 -15.07 -44.14
CA VAL A 364 -4.41 -15.91 -43.64
C VAL A 364 -5.54 -15.98 -44.68
N TYR A 365 -5.94 -14.84 -45.25
CA TYR A 365 -6.97 -14.81 -46.30
C TYR A 365 -6.51 -15.49 -47.59
N LEU A 366 -5.23 -15.39 -47.94
CA LEU A 366 -4.67 -16.08 -49.11
C LEU A 366 -4.72 -17.60 -48.92
N VAL A 367 -4.25 -18.11 -47.77
CA VAL A 367 -4.29 -19.55 -47.43
C VAL A 367 -5.73 -20.06 -47.41
N LEU A 368 -6.65 -19.30 -46.80
CA LEU A 368 -8.07 -19.64 -46.77
C LEU A 368 -8.68 -19.67 -48.18
N GLY A 369 -8.39 -18.68 -49.02
CA GLY A 369 -8.84 -18.65 -50.40
C GLY A 369 -8.34 -19.85 -51.21
N LEU A 370 -7.08 -20.23 -51.02
CA LEU A 370 -6.47 -21.41 -51.66
C LEU A 370 -7.13 -22.71 -51.19
N ALA A 371 -7.41 -22.84 -49.89
CA ALA A 371 -8.14 -23.98 -49.34
C ALA A 371 -9.56 -24.08 -49.89
N CYS A 372 -10.28 -22.95 -50.01
CA CYS A 372 -11.61 -22.90 -50.62
C CYS A 372 -11.58 -23.34 -52.10
N LEU A 373 -10.57 -22.92 -52.87
CA LEU A 373 -10.42 -23.35 -54.27
C LEU A 373 -10.16 -24.86 -54.37
N VAL A 374 -9.30 -25.42 -53.51
CA VAL A 374 -9.06 -26.87 -53.47
C VAL A 374 -10.33 -27.62 -53.10
N LEU A 375 -11.07 -27.18 -52.08
CA LEU A 375 -12.35 -27.78 -51.70
C LEU A 375 -13.39 -27.72 -52.83
N ALA A 376 -13.48 -26.59 -53.53
CA ALA A 376 -14.36 -26.46 -54.69
C ALA A 376 -13.97 -27.42 -55.83
N ALA A 377 -12.66 -27.59 -56.09
CA ALA A 377 -12.16 -28.55 -57.08
C ALA A 377 -12.47 -30.01 -56.69
N VAL A 378 -12.30 -30.37 -55.41
CA VAL A 378 -12.65 -31.71 -54.89
C VAL A 378 -14.15 -31.95 -54.99
N ALA A 379 -14.97 -30.99 -54.55
CA ALA A 379 -16.43 -31.11 -54.61
C ALA A 379 -16.93 -31.26 -56.05
N THR A 380 -16.43 -30.45 -56.98
CA THR A 380 -16.79 -30.55 -58.41
C THR A 380 -16.35 -31.86 -59.04
N SER A 381 -15.17 -32.37 -58.67
CA SER A 381 -14.69 -33.69 -59.10
C SER A 381 -15.61 -34.81 -58.61
N LEU A 382 -15.95 -34.82 -57.32
CA LEU A 382 -16.85 -35.80 -56.72
C LEU A 382 -18.26 -35.73 -57.31
N SER A 383 -18.81 -34.54 -57.52
CA SER A 383 -20.12 -34.37 -58.17
C SER A 383 -20.12 -34.91 -59.60
N ARG A 384 -19.07 -34.64 -60.39
CA ARG A 384 -18.94 -35.19 -61.75
C ARG A 384 -18.87 -36.72 -61.74
N ALA A 385 -18.10 -37.30 -60.83
CA ALA A 385 -17.99 -38.75 -60.69
C ALA A 385 -19.33 -39.39 -60.25
N ALA A 386 -20.06 -38.75 -59.33
CA ALA A 386 -21.37 -39.22 -58.87
C ALA A 386 -22.44 -39.15 -59.98
N ILE A 387 -22.46 -38.08 -60.78
CA ILE A 387 -23.35 -37.96 -61.94
C ILE A 387 -23.05 -39.06 -62.96
N ALA A 388 -21.78 -39.26 -63.33
CA ALA A 388 -21.40 -40.32 -64.26
C ALA A 388 -21.79 -41.72 -63.75
N ALA A 389 -21.61 -42.00 -62.46
CA ALA A 389 -22.04 -43.26 -61.85
C ALA A 389 -23.57 -43.42 -61.88
N HIS A 390 -24.34 -42.35 -61.64
CA HIS A 390 -25.80 -42.39 -61.73
C HIS A 390 -26.26 -42.65 -63.16
N ASP A 391 -25.71 -41.94 -64.15
CA ASP A 391 -26.06 -42.10 -65.56
C ASP A 391 -25.79 -43.53 -66.05
N THR A 392 -24.64 -44.13 -65.68
CA THR A 392 -24.35 -45.54 -66.01
C THR A 392 -25.29 -46.53 -65.33
N ALA A 393 -25.78 -46.22 -64.11
CA ALA A 393 -26.75 -47.06 -63.41
C ALA A 393 -28.16 -46.96 -64.01
N VAL A 394 -28.53 -45.79 -64.53
CA VAL A 394 -29.80 -45.57 -65.24
C VAL A 394 -29.78 -46.25 -66.61
N GLU A 395 -28.70 -46.16 -67.37
CA GLU A 395 -28.55 -46.86 -68.66
C GLU A 395 -28.57 -48.39 -68.55
N SER A 396 -28.14 -48.95 -67.42
CA SER A 396 -28.16 -50.40 -67.17
C SER A 396 -29.48 -50.93 -66.58
N ALA A 397 -30.42 -50.04 -66.27
CA ALA A 397 -31.75 -50.37 -65.76
C ALA A 397 -32.87 -50.25 -66.82
N VAL A 398 -32.54 -49.78 -68.03
CA VAL A 398 -33.41 -49.75 -69.23
C VAL A 398 -32.99 -50.88 -70.16
#